data_AF-A0A2G8HWZ8-F1
#
_entry.id   AF-A0A2G8HWZ8-F1
#
_cell.length_a   1.000
_cell.length_b   1.000
_cell.length_c   1.000
_cell.angle_alpha   90.00
_cell.angle_beta   90.00
_cell.angle_gamma   90.00
#
_symmetry.space_group_name_H-M   'P 1'
#
loop_
_entity.id
_entity.type
_entity.pdbx_description
1 polymer ?
#
loop_
_entity_poly.entity_id
_entity_poly.type
_entity_poly.pdbx_seq_one_letter_code
_entity_poly.pdbx_strand_id
1 'polypeptide(L)'
;MKKLLAITITLLMTSVHANDFERPIQGITKKIIKDEVHETTITLDKSTVRCSALGYGSSELKISVPSLEWFAIFDHSNRDDKGPCVTAGMNFCTDTDDFRLNTKVPDLLLNPEKPTEKINVRVFLKEVFEDAGENCLRKIEEHVETVVRGIPFTHMRVKSIGTLPLSECHLE
;
A
#
# COMPACT_ATOMS: atom_id res chain seq x y z
N MET A 1 -16.07 -32.30 49.55
CA MET A 1 -16.48 -31.05 48.86
C MET A 1 -15.26 -30.50 48.13
N LYS A 2 -15.13 -30.71 46.82
CA LYS A 2 -14.00 -30.26 46.01
C LYS A 2 -14.32 -28.89 45.43
N LYS A 3 -13.53 -27.86 45.78
CA LYS A 3 -13.62 -26.52 45.19
C LYS A 3 -12.68 -26.45 43.99
N LEU A 4 -13.21 -26.25 42.80
CA LEU A 4 -12.45 -25.96 41.58
C LEU A 4 -12.25 -24.44 41.49
N LEU A 5 -11.00 -24.00 41.55
CA LEU A 5 -10.61 -22.63 41.23
C LEU A 5 -10.49 -22.52 39.71
N ALA A 6 -11.34 -21.72 39.08
CA ALA A 6 -11.20 -21.34 37.69
C ALA A 6 -10.26 -20.13 37.60
N ILE A 7 -9.05 -20.32 37.06
CA ILE A 7 -8.11 -19.23 36.77
C ILE A 7 -8.43 -18.74 35.36
N THR A 8 -9.05 -17.57 35.27
CA THR A 8 -9.29 -16.86 34.01
C THR A 8 -8.05 -16.05 33.68
N ILE A 9 -7.25 -16.53 32.73
CA ILE A 9 -6.08 -15.80 32.21
C ILE A 9 -6.59 -14.85 31.12
N THR A 10 -6.78 -13.59 31.47
CA THR A 10 -6.97 -12.49 30.50
C THR A 10 -5.63 -12.17 29.86
N LEU A 11 -5.39 -12.68 28.65
CA LEU A 11 -4.31 -12.22 27.78
C LEU A 11 -4.65 -10.81 27.29
N LEU A 12 -3.95 -9.79 27.80
CA LEU A 12 -3.94 -8.47 27.17
C LEU A 12 -3.19 -8.59 25.84
N MET A 13 -3.92 -8.52 24.73
CA MET A 13 -3.34 -8.33 23.41
C MET A 13 -2.89 -6.86 23.31
N THR A 14 -1.62 -6.59 23.59
CA THR A 14 -1.01 -5.31 23.23
C THR A 14 -0.83 -5.28 21.72
N SER A 15 -1.55 -4.39 21.04
CA SER A 15 -1.32 -4.06 19.63
C SER A 15 0.08 -3.47 19.50
N VAL A 16 1.02 -4.27 19.02
CA VAL A 16 2.34 -3.80 18.62
C VAL A 16 2.12 -2.97 17.36
N HIS A 17 2.05 -1.65 17.51
CA HIS A 17 2.24 -0.75 16.39
C HIS A 17 3.68 -0.92 15.93
N ALA A 18 3.86 -1.64 14.82
CA ALA A 18 5.09 -1.60 14.07
C ALA A 18 5.24 -0.18 13.52
N ASN A 19 5.83 0.72 14.31
CA ASN A 19 6.54 1.85 13.75
C ASN A 19 7.73 1.22 13.03
N ASP A 20 7.59 1.04 11.71
CA ASP A 20 8.68 0.68 10.83
C ASP A 20 9.83 1.66 11.09
N PHE A 21 10.84 1.15 11.80
CA PHE A 21 12.04 1.88 12.16
C PHE A 21 12.92 1.93 10.92
N GLU A 22 12.54 2.78 9.96
CA GLU A 22 13.42 3.17 8.87
C GLU A 22 14.70 3.72 9.50
N ARG A 23 15.82 3.01 9.34
CA ARG A 23 17.11 3.48 9.83
C ARG A 23 17.36 4.86 9.19
N PRO A 24 17.76 5.88 9.97
CA PRO A 24 18.06 7.19 9.40
C PRO A 24 19.17 7.01 8.37
N ILE A 25 18.83 7.24 7.10
CA ILE A 25 19.81 7.32 6.02
C ILE A 25 20.41 8.72 6.12
N GLN A 26 21.74 8.80 6.24
CA GLN A 26 22.43 10.08 6.33
C GLN A 26 22.07 10.94 5.11
N GLY A 27 21.62 12.18 5.37
CA GLY A 27 21.16 13.11 4.34
C GLY A 27 19.75 12.87 3.82
N ILE A 28 18.93 12.06 4.51
CA ILE A 28 17.49 11.95 4.24
C ILE A 28 16.70 12.22 5.51
N THR A 29 15.86 13.26 5.49
CA THR A 29 14.91 13.57 6.56
C THR A 29 13.48 13.30 6.08
N LYS A 30 12.65 12.67 6.93
CA LYS A 30 11.26 12.35 6.61
C LYS A 30 10.33 12.93 7.65
N LYS A 31 9.22 13.52 7.22
CA LYS A 31 8.18 14.09 8.08
C LYS A 31 6.81 13.56 7.67
N ILE A 32 6.11 12.93 8.60
CA ILE A 32 4.74 12.45 8.37
C ILE A 32 3.81 13.67 8.28
N ILE A 33 3.06 13.76 7.19
CA ILE A 33 2.01 14.77 6.99
C ILE A 33 0.65 14.15 7.31
N LYS A 34 0.42 12.91 6.87
CA LYS A 34 -0.86 12.21 7.04
C LYS A 34 -0.62 10.71 7.25
N ASP A 35 -1.38 10.09 8.15
CA ASP A 35 -1.44 8.64 8.32
C ASP A 35 -2.87 8.28 8.74
N GLU A 36 -3.66 7.81 7.78
CA GLU A 36 -5.09 7.55 7.97
C GLU A 36 -5.45 6.15 7.48
N VAL A 37 -6.42 5.53 8.14
CA VAL A 37 -6.99 4.25 7.74
C VAL A 37 -8.46 4.46 7.39
N HIS A 38 -8.83 4.08 6.18
CA HIS A 38 -10.18 4.22 5.65
C HIS A 38 -10.77 2.84 5.37
N GLU A 39 -12.00 2.63 5.82
CA GLU A 39 -12.75 1.42 5.51
C GLU A 39 -13.53 1.59 4.19
N THR A 40 -13.50 0.57 3.33
CA THR A 40 -14.23 0.58 2.06
C THR A 40 -14.66 -0.83 1.66
N THR A 41 -15.53 -0.94 0.67
CA THR A 41 -15.91 -2.21 0.05
C THR A 41 -15.51 -2.19 -1.42
N ILE A 42 -14.79 -3.22 -1.85
CA ILE A 42 -14.35 -3.38 -3.24
C ILE A 42 -15.01 -4.59 -3.89
N THR A 43 -15.17 -4.53 -5.20
CA THR A 43 -15.53 -5.68 -6.04
C THR A 43 -14.25 -6.42 -6.44
N LEU A 44 -14.32 -7.75 -6.46
CA LEU A 44 -13.25 -8.67 -6.81
C LEU A 44 -13.73 -9.62 -7.92
N ASP A 45 -13.69 -9.11 -9.14
CA ASP A 45 -14.04 -9.82 -10.37
C ASP A 45 -12.97 -9.64 -11.46
N LYS A 46 -13.20 -10.21 -12.64
CA LYS A 46 -12.25 -10.12 -13.77
C LYS A 46 -12.05 -8.70 -14.32
N SER A 47 -12.93 -7.76 -13.98
CA SER A 47 -12.80 -6.35 -14.41
C SER A 47 -11.97 -5.52 -13.45
N THR A 48 -11.96 -5.91 -12.17
CA THR A 48 -11.35 -5.18 -11.05
C THR A 48 -10.04 -5.79 -10.61
N VAL A 49 -9.88 -7.11 -10.71
CA VAL A 49 -8.66 -7.88 -10.42
C VAL A 49 -8.00 -8.30 -11.73
N ARG A 50 -6.76 -7.86 -11.95
CA ARG A 50 -6.08 -8.07 -13.24
C ARG A 50 -4.57 -8.12 -13.08
N CYS A 51 -3.93 -8.91 -13.93
CA CYS A 51 -2.49 -8.79 -14.17
C CYS A 51 -2.25 -7.79 -15.30
N SER A 52 -1.39 -6.79 -15.06
CA SER A 52 -1.14 -5.73 -16.05
C SER A 52 0.25 -5.12 -15.88
N ALA A 53 0.93 -4.87 -17.00
CA ALA A 53 2.23 -4.19 -17.00
C ALA A 53 2.16 -2.65 -16.92
N LEU A 54 0.96 -2.08 -17.07
CA LEU A 54 0.78 -0.64 -17.21
C LEU A 54 1.08 0.09 -15.89
N GLY A 55 2.12 0.93 -15.88
CA GLY A 55 2.51 1.74 -14.72
C GLY A 55 3.67 1.21 -13.88
N TYR A 56 4.10 -0.06 -14.07
CA TYR A 56 5.15 -0.70 -13.26
C TYR A 56 6.29 -1.32 -14.09
N GLY A 57 6.16 -1.37 -15.42
CA GLY A 57 7.20 -1.91 -16.32
C GLY A 57 7.19 -3.43 -16.44
N SER A 58 6.49 -4.14 -15.56
CA SER A 58 6.30 -5.59 -15.56
C SER A 58 4.86 -5.95 -15.20
N SER A 59 4.41 -7.15 -15.62
CA SER A 59 3.05 -7.62 -15.31
C SER A 59 2.89 -7.89 -13.81
N GLU A 60 2.05 -7.10 -13.15
CA GLU A 60 1.79 -7.22 -11.72
C GLU A 60 0.30 -7.38 -11.42
N LEU A 61 -0.02 -8.02 -10.30
CA LEU A 61 -1.39 -8.28 -9.88
C LEU A 61 -1.97 -7.03 -9.25
N LYS A 62 -3.01 -6.49 -9.87
CA LYS A 62 -3.67 -5.26 -9.47
C LYS A 62 -5.10 -5.51 -9.06
N ILE A 63 -5.55 -4.74 -8.08
CA ILE A 63 -6.96 -4.59 -7.73
C ILE A 63 -7.36 -3.13 -7.82
N SER A 64 -8.59 -2.88 -8.26
CA SER A 64 -9.15 -1.55 -8.33
C SER A 64 -9.70 -1.16 -6.96
N VAL A 65 -9.37 0.04 -6.49
CA VAL A 65 -9.84 0.58 -5.21
C VAL A 65 -10.37 1.99 -5.46
N PRO A 66 -11.60 2.12 -6.02
CA PRO A 66 -12.10 3.41 -6.49
C PRO A 66 -12.10 4.50 -5.42
N SER A 67 -12.37 4.14 -4.16
CA SER A 67 -12.41 5.08 -3.04
C SER A 67 -11.08 5.80 -2.77
N LEU A 68 -9.96 5.35 -3.34
CA LEU A 68 -8.70 6.10 -3.28
C LEU A 68 -8.79 7.48 -3.93
N GLU A 69 -9.71 7.70 -4.87
CA GLU A 69 -9.97 9.03 -5.44
C GLU A 69 -10.38 10.07 -4.38
N TRP A 70 -10.92 9.59 -3.24
CA TRP A 70 -11.33 10.44 -2.11
C TRP A 70 -10.38 10.35 -0.91
N PHE A 71 -9.61 9.26 -0.79
CA PHE A 71 -8.75 9.01 0.37
C PHE A 71 -7.31 9.48 0.17
N ALA A 72 -6.83 9.52 -1.08
CA ALA A 72 -5.46 9.89 -1.43
C ALA A 72 -5.39 11.32 -2.00
N ILE A 73 -4.23 11.96 -1.87
CA ILE A 73 -3.95 13.26 -2.47
C ILE A 73 -3.51 13.09 -3.92
N PHE A 74 -2.69 12.08 -4.21
CA PHE A 74 -2.25 11.75 -5.54
C PHE A 74 -3.23 10.81 -6.24
N ASP A 75 -3.29 10.95 -7.57
CA ASP A 75 -4.02 10.01 -8.40
C ASP A 75 -3.24 8.69 -8.51
N HIS A 76 -3.78 7.66 -7.86
CA HIS A 76 -3.28 6.29 -7.90
C HIS A 76 -3.85 5.48 -9.08
N SER A 77 -4.43 6.15 -10.07
CA SER A 77 -4.83 5.54 -11.34
C SER A 77 -3.61 5.24 -12.23
N ASN A 78 -3.76 4.22 -13.06
CA ASN A 78 -2.84 3.97 -14.18
C ASN A 78 -3.50 4.43 -15.49
N ARG A 79 -2.72 4.52 -16.57
CA ARG A 79 -3.21 4.93 -17.91
C ARG A 79 -4.05 3.85 -18.60
N ASP A 80 -4.80 3.06 -17.84
CA ASP A 80 -5.61 1.93 -18.30
C ASP A 80 -7.11 2.19 -18.19
N ASP A 81 -7.52 3.42 -17.83
CA ASP A 81 -8.91 3.86 -17.65
C ASP A 81 -9.72 2.99 -16.68
N LYS A 82 -9.03 2.28 -15.77
CA LYS A 82 -9.65 1.46 -14.71
C LYS A 82 -9.72 2.16 -13.36
N GLY A 83 -9.32 3.43 -13.31
CA GLY A 83 -9.27 4.23 -12.09
C GLY A 83 -8.18 3.79 -11.11
N PRO A 84 -8.27 4.25 -9.85
CA PRO A 84 -7.25 4.01 -8.85
C PRO A 84 -7.06 2.53 -8.53
N CYS A 85 -5.80 2.10 -8.41
CA CYS A 85 -5.49 0.71 -8.12
C CYS A 85 -4.24 0.56 -7.23
N VAL A 86 -4.11 -0.62 -6.64
CA VAL A 86 -2.93 -1.07 -5.88
C VAL A 86 -2.43 -2.41 -6.42
N THR A 87 -1.16 -2.72 -6.18
CA THR A 87 -0.48 -3.90 -6.72
C THR A 87 0.04 -4.82 -5.62
N ALA A 88 -0.04 -6.14 -5.82
CA ALA A 88 0.62 -7.17 -5.00
C ALA A 88 1.94 -7.67 -5.64
N GLY A 89 2.41 -7.00 -6.69
CA GLY A 89 3.65 -7.31 -7.38
C GLY A 89 3.54 -8.44 -8.42
N MET A 90 4.69 -8.84 -8.95
CA MET A 90 4.82 -9.75 -10.10
C MET A 90 4.54 -11.21 -9.78
N ASN A 91 4.74 -11.65 -8.53
CA ASN A 91 4.72 -13.06 -8.13
C ASN A 91 3.38 -13.77 -8.37
N PHE A 92 2.32 -13.00 -8.60
CA PHE A 92 0.97 -13.49 -8.87
C PHE A 92 0.62 -13.48 -10.36
N CYS A 93 1.54 -13.01 -11.21
CA CYS A 93 1.33 -12.83 -12.64
C CYS A 93 2.38 -13.51 -13.53
N THR A 94 3.34 -14.22 -12.94
CA THR A 94 4.37 -14.97 -13.66
C THR A 94 4.01 -16.46 -13.72
N ASP A 95 3.81 -16.98 -14.94
CA ASP A 95 3.92 -18.40 -15.24
C ASP A 95 5.39 -18.71 -15.52
N THR A 96 6.12 -19.26 -14.55
CA THR A 96 7.46 -19.81 -14.84
C THR A 96 7.42 -21.22 -15.38
N ASP A 97 6.28 -21.74 -15.86
CA ASP A 97 6.21 -23.15 -16.28
C ASP A 97 5.44 -23.49 -17.56
N ASP A 98 4.94 -22.53 -18.35
CA ASP A 98 4.55 -22.87 -19.72
C ASP A 98 4.51 -21.66 -20.64
N PHE A 99 4.89 -21.85 -21.91
CA PHE A 99 4.83 -20.86 -22.99
C PHE A 99 3.38 -20.52 -23.41
N ARG A 100 2.42 -20.65 -22.49
CA ARG A 100 1.01 -20.35 -22.67
C ARG A 100 0.63 -19.31 -21.62
N LEU A 101 0.20 -18.14 -22.09
CA LEU A 101 -0.22 -16.93 -21.35
C LEU A 101 -1.40 -17.17 -20.38
N ASN A 102 -1.29 -18.09 -19.42
CA ASN A 102 -2.36 -18.41 -18.48
C ASN A 102 -2.02 -17.86 -17.09
N THR A 103 -1.93 -16.53 -17.03
CA THR A 103 -1.68 -15.78 -15.80
C THR A 103 -2.65 -16.21 -14.69
N LYS A 104 -2.16 -16.98 -13.71
CA LYS A 104 -3.01 -17.50 -12.63
C LYS A 104 -3.20 -16.46 -11.53
N VAL A 105 -4.17 -15.56 -11.75
CA VAL A 105 -4.75 -14.78 -10.65
C VAL A 105 -5.23 -15.78 -9.58
N PRO A 106 -4.89 -15.59 -8.30
CA PRO A 106 -5.32 -16.52 -7.26
C PRO A 106 -6.83 -16.70 -7.26
N ASP A 107 -7.30 -17.94 -7.28
CA ASP A 107 -8.74 -18.29 -7.21
C ASP A 107 -9.38 -17.67 -5.95
N LEU A 108 -8.58 -17.49 -4.89
CA LEU A 108 -8.99 -16.80 -3.68
C LEU A 108 -9.49 -15.37 -3.94
N LEU A 109 -8.94 -14.64 -4.92
CA LEU A 109 -9.41 -13.29 -5.26
C LEU A 109 -10.66 -13.34 -6.15
N LEU A 110 -10.72 -14.27 -7.11
CA LEU A 110 -11.82 -14.40 -8.05
C LEU A 110 -12.85 -15.47 -7.61
N ASN A 111 -13.44 -15.28 -6.43
CA ASN A 111 -14.49 -16.16 -5.92
C ASN A 111 -15.89 -15.63 -6.29
N PRO A 112 -16.66 -16.30 -7.18
CA PRO A 112 -17.99 -15.84 -7.59
C PRO A 112 -19.03 -15.88 -6.45
N GLU A 113 -18.83 -16.71 -5.42
CA GLU A 113 -19.71 -16.76 -4.24
C GLU A 113 -19.44 -15.61 -3.27
N LYS A 114 -18.25 -14.98 -3.38
CA LYS A 114 -17.84 -13.82 -2.58
C LYS A 114 -17.26 -12.76 -3.53
N PRO A 115 -18.06 -12.04 -4.32
CA PRO A 115 -17.56 -11.10 -5.33
C PRO A 115 -17.09 -9.76 -4.72
N THR A 116 -17.27 -9.55 -3.42
CA THR A 116 -16.88 -8.30 -2.74
C THR A 116 -16.05 -8.58 -1.49
N GLU A 117 -15.27 -7.59 -1.06
CA GLU A 117 -14.52 -7.63 0.19
C GLU A 117 -14.57 -6.28 0.89
N LYS A 118 -14.80 -6.30 2.21
CA LYS A 118 -14.64 -5.12 3.07
C LYS A 118 -13.17 -5.05 3.49
N ILE A 119 -12.51 -3.93 3.23
CA ILE A 119 -11.06 -3.78 3.43
C ILE A 119 -10.78 -2.48 4.19
N ASN A 120 -9.65 -2.48 4.91
CA ASN A 120 -9.05 -1.29 5.45
C ASN A 120 -7.91 -0.85 4.53
N VAL A 121 -7.90 0.41 4.14
CA VAL A 121 -6.91 1.02 3.28
C VAL A 121 -6.18 2.07 4.08
N ARG A 122 -4.88 1.85 4.33
CA ARG A 122 -4.01 2.84 4.96
C ARG A 122 -3.45 3.76 3.88
N VAL A 123 -3.59 5.07 4.08
CA VAL A 123 -3.00 6.10 3.23
C VAL A 123 -2.04 6.91 4.08
N PHE A 124 -0.77 6.87 3.70
CA PHE A 124 0.33 7.45 4.44
C PHE A 124 1.08 8.45 3.55
N LEU A 125 1.08 9.71 3.95
CA LEU A 125 1.73 10.81 3.23
C LEU A 125 2.89 11.32 4.07
N LYS A 126 4.07 11.37 3.46
CA LYS A 126 5.26 11.96 4.07
C LYS A 126 5.92 12.96 3.15
N GLU A 127 6.55 13.93 3.76
CA GLU A 127 7.54 14.79 3.15
C GLU A 127 8.91 14.16 3.29
N VAL A 128 9.70 14.21 2.22
CA VAL A 128 11.06 13.66 2.17
C VAL A 128 12.00 14.75 1.70
N PHE A 129 13.05 14.99 2.48
CA PHE A 129 14.13 15.92 2.17
C PHE A 129 15.39 15.11 1.92
N GLU A 130 16.00 15.27 0.75
CA GLU A 130 17.25 14.60 0.36
C GLU A 130 18.34 15.63 0.13
N ASP A 131 19.43 15.55 0.88
CA ASP A 131 20.54 16.50 0.80
C ASP A 131 21.22 16.45 -0.57
N ALA A 132 21.50 17.62 -1.13
CA ALA A 132 22.10 17.82 -2.43
C ALA A 132 23.05 19.05 -2.42
N GLY A 133 24.11 18.97 -1.60
CA GLY A 133 25.08 20.05 -1.45
C GLY A 133 24.56 21.16 -0.53
N GLU A 134 24.49 22.39 -1.03
CA GLU A 134 23.97 23.55 -0.27
C GLU A 134 22.43 23.61 -0.21
N ASN A 135 21.76 22.68 -0.89
CA ASN A 135 20.32 22.57 -0.95
C ASN A 135 19.87 21.15 -0.57
N CYS A 136 18.58 20.96 -0.33
CA CYS A 136 17.95 19.65 -0.35
C CYS A 136 16.82 19.60 -1.39
N LEU A 137 16.59 18.42 -1.95
CA LEU A 137 15.44 18.09 -2.77
C LEU A 137 14.26 17.75 -1.86
N ARG A 138 13.14 18.46 -2.03
CA ARG A 138 11.91 18.25 -1.26
C ARG A 138 10.90 17.48 -2.11
N LYS A 139 10.45 16.35 -1.58
CA LYS A 139 9.47 15.46 -2.22
C LYS A 139 8.30 15.22 -1.29
N ILE A 140 7.16 14.92 -1.89
CA ILE A 140 6.00 14.34 -1.22
C ILE A 140 5.88 12.90 -1.71
N GLU A 141 5.83 11.95 -0.78
CA GLU A 141 5.63 10.54 -1.03
C GLU A 141 4.31 10.10 -0.39
N GLU A 142 3.40 9.57 -1.19
CA GLU A 142 2.16 8.96 -0.71
C GLU A 142 2.21 7.45 -0.94
N HIS A 143 2.05 6.71 0.14
CA HIS A 143 1.95 5.27 0.17
C HIS A 143 0.50 4.87 0.46
N VAL A 144 0.02 3.89 -0.28
CA VAL A 144 -1.27 3.24 -0.06
C VAL A 144 -0.99 1.77 0.22
N GLU A 145 -1.60 1.24 1.28
CA GLU A 145 -1.43 -0.15 1.69
C GLU A 145 -2.77 -0.74 2.10
N THR A 146 -3.00 -2.01 1.73
CA THR A 146 -4.18 -2.76 2.14
C THR A 146 -3.90 -4.26 2.10
N VAL A 147 -4.73 -5.06 2.76
CA VAL A 147 -4.67 -6.52 2.70
C VAL A 147 -6.02 -7.03 2.24
N VAL A 148 -6.03 -7.82 1.15
CA VAL A 148 -7.23 -8.39 0.58
C VAL A 148 -7.10 -9.90 0.58
N ARG A 149 -7.93 -10.57 1.38
CA ARG A 149 -7.90 -12.05 1.53
C ARG A 149 -6.51 -12.59 1.86
N GLY A 150 -5.79 -11.90 2.75
CA GLY A 150 -4.44 -12.28 3.17
C GLY A 150 -3.32 -11.91 2.20
N ILE A 151 -3.63 -11.27 1.07
CA ILE A 151 -2.63 -10.78 0.10
C ILE A 151 -2.39 -9.29 0.34
N PRO A 152 -1.15 -8.86 0.64
CA PRO A 152 -0.82 -7.45 0.75
C PRO A 152 -0.80 -6.78 -0.62
N PHE A 153 -1.38 -5.59 -0.70
CA PHE A 153 -1.34 -4.72 -1.87
C PHE A 153 -0.81 -3.35 -1.48
N THR A 154 0.01 -2.77 -2.33
CA THR A 154 0.63 -1.47 -2.12
C THR A 154 0.61 -0.62 -3.38
N HIS A 155 0.74 0.70 -3.26
CA HIS A 155 1.08 1.59 -4.36
C HIS A 155 1.73 2.85 -3.79
N MET A 156 2.75 3.35 -4.46
CA MET A 156 3.43 4.58 -4.07
C MET A 156 3.38 5.60 -5.20
N ARG A 157 3.12 6.86 -4.86
CA ARG A 157 3.25 8.01 -5.75
C ARG A 157 4.20 9.02 -5.12
N VAL A 158 5.11 9.55 -5.92
CA VAL A 158 6.13 10.50 -5.47
C VAL A 158 6.09 11.72 -6.37
N LYS A 159 6.14 12.90 -5.78
CA LYS A 159 6.23 14.17 -6.51
C LYS A 159 7.31 15.05 -5.88
N SER A 160 8.26 15.49 -6.70
CA SER A 160 9.15 16.59 -6.31
C SER A 160 8.35 17.89 -6.27
N ILE A 161 8.50 18.64 -5.18
CA ILE A 161 7.84 19.94 -4.99
C ILE A 161 8.83 21.10 -4.93
N GLY A 162 10.12 20.84 -5.15
CA GLY A 162 11.14 21.86 -5.31
C GLY A 162 12.43 21.54 -4.55
N THR A 163 13.28 22.55 -4.43
CA THR A 163 14.52 22.52 -3.66
C THR A 163 14.48 23.62 -2.61
N LEU A 164 15.08 23.36 -1.46
CA LEU A 164 15.25 24.35 -0.38
C LEU A 164 16.72 24.48 -0.02
N PRO A 165 17.17 25.63 0.53
CA PRO A 165 18.48 25.71 1.17
C PRO A 165 18.60 24.66 2.28
N LEU A 166 19.78 24.06 2.44
CA LEU A 166 20.00 22.97 3.42
C LEU A 166 19.58 23.38 4.85
N SER A 167 19.74 24.66 5.20
CA SER A 167 19.32 25.22 6.48
C SER A 167 17.82 25.11 6.78
N GLU A 168 16.97 24.98 5.75
CA GLU A 168 15.52 24.87 5.91
C GLU A 168 15.04 23.40 5.96
N CYS A 169 15.89 22.44 5.63
CA CYS A 169 15.53 21.02 5.45
C CYS A 169 15.48 20.23 6.76
N HIS A 170 16.15 20.75 7.81
CA HIS A 170 16.31 20.09 9.11
C HIS A 170 15.72 20.93 10.25
N LEU A 171 14.71 21.75 9.97
CA LEU A 171 13.98 22.47 11.02
C LEU A 171 13.21 21.44 11.87
N GLU A 172 13.74 21.17 13.06
CA GLU A 172 13.14 20.31 14.10
C GLU A 172 11.79 20.81 14.60
#